data_AF-A0A9D1D5X1-F1
#
_entry.id   AF-A0A9D1D5X1-F1
#
_cell.length_a   1.000
_cell.length_b   1.000
_cell.length_c   1.000
_cell.angle_alpha   90.00
_cell.angle_beta   90.00
_cell.angle_gamma   90.00
#
_symmetry.space_group_name_H-M   'P 1'
#
loop_
_entity.id
_entity.type
_entity.pdbx_description
1 polymer ?
#
loop_
_entity_poly.entity_id
_entity_poly.type
_entity_poly.pdbx_seq_one_letter_code
_entity_poly.pdbx_strand_id
1 'polypeptide(L)'
;MRQMVFLVVLCAASVSDLWRRGLTGNFLIWMVIAGMIFSAWMKRSPGEICCAACPGLALLLLSYVTGGKIGEGDGWFFIVSALFLTLRECLLILLSGMFFCSIFSLGFAVFGIMNRKRIGGKKFPFLPFLLPAGLWLALWQM
;
A
#
# COMPACT_ATOMS: atom_id res chain seq x y z
N MET A 1 -12.03 -3.06 16.42
CA MET A 1 -10.77 -3.82 16.67
C MET A 1 -9.96 -4.12 15.40
N ARG A 2 -10.53 -4.68 14.32
CA ARG A 2 -9.80 -5.00 13.07
C ARG A 2 -9.07 -3.81 12.43
N GLN A 3 -9.73 -2.66 12.35
CA GLN A 3 -9.17 -1.45 11.72
C GLN A 3 -8.00 -0.84 12.49
N MET A 4 -8.03 -0.89 13.82
CA MET A 4 -6.96 -0.36 14.67
C MET A 4 -5.69 -1.19 14.53
N VAL A 5 -5.80 -2.52 14.45
CA VAL A 5 -4.65 -3.42 14.21
C VAL A 5 -4.03 -3.12 12.85
N PHE A 6 -4.85 -2.92 11.83
CA PHE A 6 -4.35 -2.55 10.52
C PHE A 6 -3.69 -1.17 10.49
N LEU A 7 -4.25 -0.17 11.17
CA LEU A 7 -3.65 1.16 11.25
C LEU A 7 -2.28 1.10 11.93
N VAL A 8 -2.12 0.28 12.98
CA VAL A 8 -0.82 0.02 13.60
C VAL A 8 0.15 -0.65 12.61
N VAL A 9 -0.32 -1.63 11.84
CA VAL A 9 0.47 -2.31 10.80
C VAL A 9 0.85 -1.35 9.67
N LEU A 10 -0.06 -0.45 9.25
CA LEU A 10 0.16 0.53 8.20
C LEU A 10 1.09 1.66 8.68
N CYS A 11 0.96 2.11 9.93
CA CYS A 11 1.93 3.00 10.57
C CYS A 11 3.31 2.34 10.65
N ALA A 12 3.39 1.07 11.08
CA ALA A 12 4.64 0.33 11.09
C ALA A 12 5.22 0.17 9.67
N ALA A 13 4.37 -0.11 8.68
CA ALA A 13 4.77 -0.22 7.28
C ALA A 13 5.29 1.11 6.73
N SER A 14 4.56 2.21 6.96
CA SER A 14 4.91 3.53 6.48
C SER A 14 6.16 4.08 7.16
N VAL A 15 6.36 3.81 8.46
CA VAL A 15 7.60 4.16 9.17
C VAL A 15 8.78 3.34 8.63
N SER A 16 8.55 2.05 8.34
CA SER A 16 9.56 1.17 7.76
C SER A 16 9.94 1.57 6.33
N ASP A 17 8.96 2.00 5.53
CA ASP A 17 9.13 2.51 4.16
C ASP A 17 9.90 3.83 4.13
N LEU A 18 9.67 4.69 5.15
CA LEU A 18 10.40 5.96 5.31
C LEU A 18 11.88 5.77 5.73
N TRP A 19 12.19 4.68 6.45
CA TRP A 19 13.51 4.46 7.04
C TRP A 19 14.48 3.61 6.20
N ARG A 20 14.01 2.71 5.33
CA ARG A 20 14.89 1.87 4.49
C ARG A 20 14.43 1.91 3.04
N ARG A 21 15.29 2.41 2.15
CA ARG A 21 15.07 2.64 0.70
C ARG A 21 14.90 1.36 -0.14
N GLY A 22 14.06 0.45 0.31
CA GLY A 22 13.77 -0.81 -0.34
C GLY A 22 13.11 -1.72 0.67
N LEU A 23 11.90 -2.18 0.34
CA LEU A 23 11.23 -3.27 1.04
C LEU A 23 12.15 -4.50 1.00
N THR A 24 13.03 -4.63 1.99
CA THR A 24 13.79 -5.86 2.21
C THR A 24 12.77 -6.96 2.43
N GLY A 25 12.78 -8.01 1.60
CA GLY A 25 11.80 -9.11 1.63
C GLY A 25 11.55 -9.68 3.02
N ASN A 26 12.54 -9.62 3.92
CA ASN A 26 12.42 -9.99 5.33
C ASN A 26 11.28 -9.27 6.08
N PHE A 27 11.02 -7.99 5.83
CA PHE A 27 9.95 -7.26 6.54
C PHE A 27 8.56 -7.69 6.05
N LEU A 28 8.42 -7.94 4.74
CA LEU A 28 7.18 -8.49 4.17
C LEU A 28 6.87 -9.88 4.75
N ILE A 29 7.89 -10.72 4.95
CA ILE A 29 7.72 -12.04 5.56
C ILE A 29 7.14 -11.91 6.99
N TRP A 30 7.65 -10.99 7.80
CA TRP A 30 7.10 -10.75 9.15
C TRP A 30 5.65 -10.29 9.12
N MET A 31 5.26 -9.44 8.16
CA MET A 31 3.86 -9.02 8.01
C MET A 31 2.94 -10.14 7.53
N VAL A 32 3.42 -11.02 6.64
CA VAL A 32 2.66 -12.21 6.22
C VAL A 32 2.42 -13.14 7.41
N ILE A 33 3.45 -13.41 8.22
CA ILE A 33 3.33 -14.26 9.41
C ILE A 33 2.33 -13.64 10.40
N ALA A 34 2.45 -12.34 10.69
CA ALA A 34 1.50 -11.64 11.54
C ALA A 34 0.06 -11.68 10.99
N GLY A 35 -0.11 -11.51 9.67
CA GLY A 35 -1.41 -11.57 9.01
C GLY A 35 -2.05 -12.96 9.00
N MET A 36 -1.24 -14.01 8.83
CA MET A 36 -1.69 -15.40 8.91
C MET A 36 -2.16 -15.76 10.32
N ILE A 37 -1.39 -15.37 11.35
CA ILE A 37 -1.77 -15.56 12.76
C ILE A 37 -3.08 -14.81 13.06
N PHE A 38 -3.17 -13.55 12.63
CA PHE A 38 -4.37 -12.73 12.83
C PHE A 38 -5.60 -13.30 12.11
N SER A 39 -5.45 -13.75 10.87
CA SER A 39 -6.52 -14.36 10.08
C SER A 39 -7.03 -15.66 10.70
N ALA A 40 -6.12 -16.50 11.22
CA ALA A 40 -6.47 -17.72 11.95
C ALA A 40 -7.25 -17.40 13.23
N TRP A 41 -6.87 -16.33 13.93
CA TRP A 41 -7.56 -15.87 15.14
C TRP A 41 -8.96 -15.31 14.85
N MET A 42 -9.13 -14.64 13.72
CA MET A 42 -10.40 -14.04 13.30
C MET A 42 -11.35 -15.01 12.58
N LYS A 43 -10.95 -16.28 12.37
CA LYS A 43 -11.68 -17.31 11.60
C LYS A 43 -12.19 -16.81 10.24
N ARG A 44 -11.35 -16.08 9.52
CA ARG A 44 -11.76 -15.47 8.25
C ARG A 44 -11.85 -16.50 7.13
N SER A 45 -12.83 -16.35 6.24
CA SER A 45 -12.96 -17.26 5.11
C SER A 45 -11.82 -17.02 4.10
N PRO A 46 -11.17 -18.07 3.58
CA PRO A 46 -10.08 -17.90 2.62
C PRO A 46 -10.55 -17.26 1.30
N GLY A 47 -11.84 -17.41 0.95
CA GLY A 47 -12.44 -16.75 -0.22
C GLY A 47 -12.44 -15.22 -0.12
N GLU A 48 -12.76 -14.66 1.05
CA GLU A 48 -12.73 -13.20 1.24
C GLU A 48 -11.32 -12.62 1.13
N ILE A 49 -10.32 -13.35 1.62
CA ILE A 49 -8.91 -12.96 1.54
C ILE A 49 -8.45 -12.96 0.09
N CYS A 50 -8.82 -14.00 -0.67
CA CYS A 50 -8.47 -14.12 -2.08
C CYS A 50 -9.10 -12.98 -2.90
N CYS A 51 -10.37 -12.64 -2.63
CA CYS A 51 -10.99 -11.46 -3.20
C CYS A 51 -10.26 -10.17 -2.80
N ALA A 52 -9.92 -9.99 -1.52
CA ALA A 52 -9.21 -8.80 -1.05
C ALA A 52 -7.81 -8.64 -1.65
N ALA A 53 -7.15 -9.72 -2.06
CA ALA A 53 -5.83 -9.70 -2.70
C ALA A 53 -5.90 -9.28 -4.19
N CYS A 54 -7.07 -9.35 -4.81
CA CYS A 54 -7.30 -8.99 -6.21
C CYS A 54 -6.73 -7.60 -6.60
N PRO A 55 -6.98 -6.50 -5.85
CA PRO A 55 -6.36 -5.20 -6.14
C PRO A 55 -4.82 -5.21 -6.06
N GLY A 56 -4.22 -5.98 -5.14
CA GLY A 56 -2.76 -6.13 -5.08
C GLY A 56 -2.19 -6.92 -6.25
N LEU A 57 -2.89 -7.97 -6.69
CA LEU A 57 -2.55 -8.73 -7.90
C LEU A 57 -2.67 -7.86 -9.16
N ALA A 58 -3.72 -7.03 -9.26
CA ALA A 58 -3.88 -6.10 -10.36
C ALA A 58 -2.72 -5.10 -10.45
N LEU A 59 -2.24 -4.58 -9.30
CA LEU A 59 -1.04 -3.75 -9.24
C LEU A 59 0.23 -4.49 -9.68
N LEU A 60 0.40 -5.74 -9.27
CA LEU A 60 1.54 -6.57 -9.70
C LEU A 60 1.53 -6.83 -11.20
N LEU A 61 0.36 -7.08 -11.79
CA LEU A 61 0.19 -7.21 -13.24
C LEU A 61 0.54 -5.89 -13.95
N LEU A 62 0.11 -4.75 -13.43
CA LEU A 62 0.49 -3.43 -13.95
C LEU A 62 2.00 -3.18 -13.84
N SER A 63 2.63 -3.60 -12.74
CA SER A 63 4.09 -3.55 -12.57
C SER A 63 4.81 -4.40 -13.62
N TYR A 64 4.30 -5.61 -13.89
CA TYR A 64 4.84 -6.49 -14.92
C TYR A 64 4.76 -5.84 -16.32
N VAL A 65 3.61 -5.25 -16.67
CA VAL A 65 3.41 -4.55 -17.96
C VAL A 65 4.28 -3.30 -18.07
N THR A 66 4.54 -2.59 -16.98
CA THR A 66 5.39 -1.37 -16.95
C THR A 66 6.88 -1.66 -16.76
N GLY A 67 7.28 -2.94 -16.73
CA GLY A 67 8.67 -3.37 -16.62
C GLY A 67 9.29 -3.13 -15.23
N GLY A 68 8.52 -3.30 -14.16
CA GLY A 68 8.98 -3.16 -12.77
C GLY A 68 9.29 -1.72 -12.35
N LYS A 69 8.94 -0.74 -13.17
CA LYS A 69 9.24 0.68 -12.89
C LYS A 69 8.26 1.29 -11.88
N ILE A 70 7.04 0.78 -11.81
CA ILE A 70 5.95 1.34 -10.99
C ILE A 70 5.28 0.21 -10.21
N GLY A 71 5.25 0.34 -8.88
CA GLY A 71 4.30 -0.42 -8.05
C GLY A 71 4.65 -1.87 -7.68
N GLU A 72 5.87 -2.34 -7.92
CA GLU A 72 6.26 -3.72 -7.54
C GLU A 72 6.20 -3.91 -6.01
N GLY A 73 6.79 -2.98 -5.25
CA GLY A 73 6.73 -3.01 -3.79
C GLY A 73 5.31 -2.79 -3.24
N ASP A 74 4.55 -1.90 -3.89
CA ASP A 74 3.18 -1.56 -3.49
C ASP A 74 2.23 -2.74 -3.71
N GLY A 75 2.38 -3.49 -4.81
CA GLY A 75 1.57 -4.69 -5.09
C GLY A 75 1.74 -5.78 -4.04
N TRP A 76 2.99 -6.07 -3.64
CA TRP A 76 3.25 -7.01 -2.54
C TRP A 76 2.66 -6.52 -1.22
N PHE A 77 2.79 -5.22 -0.91
CA PHE A 77 2.20 -4.64 0.30
C PHE A 77 0.67 -4.78 0.33
N PHE A 78 0.00 -4.57 -0.80
CA PHE A 78 -1.46 -4.76 -0.91
C PHE A 78 -1.89 -6.22 -0.77
N ILE A 79 -1.12 -7.17 -1.31
CA ILE A 79 -1.37 -8.61 -1.11
C ILE A 79 -1.28 -8.97 0.37
N VAL A 80 -0.27 -8.47 1.09
CA VAL A 80 -0.15 -8.72 2.53
C VAL A 80 -1.26 -8.02 3.31
N SER A 81 -1.64 -6.80 2.90
CA SER A 81 -2.76 -6.05 3.50
C SER A 81 -4.10 -6.76 3.33
N ALA A 82 -4.29 -7.57 2.28
CA ALA A 82 -5.51 -8.36 2.07
C ALA A 82 -5.74 -9.43 3.15
N LEU A 83 -4.72 -9.82 3.91
CA LEU A 83 -4.86 -10.68 5.08
C LEU A 83 -5.59 -9.96 6.23
N PHE A 84 -5.50 -8.64 6.28
CA PHE A 84 -6.07 -7.81 7.34
C PHE A 84 -7.38 -7.13 6.89
N LEU A 85 -7.49 -6.74 5.62
CA LEU A 85 -8.60 -5.94 5.08
C LEU A 85 -9.57 -6.72 4.22
N THR A 86 -10.73 -6.12 4.05
CA THR A 86 -11.73 -6.54 3.08
C THR A 86 -11.45 -5.88 1.73
N LEU A 87 -11.90 -6.51 0.64
CA LEU A 87 -11.76 -5.99 -0.74
C LEU A 87 -12.09 -4.49 -0.87
N ARG A 88 -13.21 -4.05 -0.29
CA ARG A 88 -13.66 -2.65 -0.38
C ARG A 88 -12.64 -1.67 0.20
N GLU A 89 -12.00 -2.06 1.29
CA GLU A 89 -11.09 -1.21 2.04
C GLU A 89 -9.73 -1.15 1.35
N CYS A 90 -9.24 -2.30 0.85
CA CYS A 90 -8.09 -2.34 -0.05
C CYS A 90 -8.32 -1.47 -1.28
N LEU A 91 -9.49 -1.54 -1.92
CA LEU A 91 -9.81 -0.70 -3.08
C LEU A 91 -9.86 0.79 -2.73
N LEU A 92 -10.45 1.17 -1.60
CA LEU A 92 -10.50 2.56 -1.14
C LEU A 92 -9.10 3.12 -0.86
N ILE A 93 -8.26 2.37 -0.14
CA ILE A 93 -6.88 2.77 0.15
C ILE A 93 -6.06 2.84 -1.15
N LEU A 94 -6.29 1.92 -2.08
CA LEU A 94 -5.63 1.92 -3.38
C LEU A 94 -6.02 3.17 -4.20
N LEU A 95 -7.32 3.43 -4.35
CA LEU A 95 -7.81 4.59 -5.11
C LEU A 95 -7.37 5.91 -4.49
N SER A 96 -7.49 6.03 -3.17
CA SER A 96 -7.08 7.25 -2.46
C SER A 96 -5.58 7.47 -2.57
N GLY A 97 -4.76 6.42 -2.39
CA GLY A 97 -3.32 6.47 -2.61
C GLY A 97 -2.98 6.89 -4.05
N MET A 98 -3.64 6.31 -5.05
CA MET A 98 -3.46 6.68 -6.47
C MET A 98 -3.83 8.13 -6.73
N PHE A 99 -4.93 8.62 -6.13
CA PHE A 99 -5.37 9.99 -6.28
C PHE A 99 -4.37 10.99 -5.68
N PHE A 100 -3.94 10.77 -4.44
CA PHE A 100 -2.93 11.60 -3.77
C PHE A 100 -1.58 11.55 -4.49
N CYS A 101 -1.13 10.35 -4.88
CA CYS A 101 0.11 10.18 -5.61
C CYS A 101 0.07 10.85 -6.99
N SER A 102 -1.06 10.79 -7.70
CA SER A 102 -1.23 11.46 -8.99
C SER A 102 -1.16 12.98 -8.86
N ILE A 103 -1.84 13.56 -7.86
CA ILE A 103 -1.79 15.01 -7.61
C ILE A 103 -0.35 15.44 -7.26
N PHE A 104 0.32 14.72 -6.36
CA PHE A 104 1.69 15.03 -5.96
C PHE A 104 2.69 14.88 -7.11
N SER A 105 2.59 13.79 -7.89
CA SER A 105 3.45 13.55 -9.05
C SER A 105 3.28 14.64 -10.11
N LEU A 106 2.03 15.05 -10.38
CA LEU A 106 1.72 16.11 -11.32
C LEU A 106 2.23 17.48 -10.83
N GLY A 107 2.03 17.80 -9.55
CA GLY A 107 2.59 19.01 -8.92
C GLY A 107 4.12 19.05 -8.99
N PHE A 108 4.78 17.92 -8.75
CA PHE A 108 6.24 17.81 -8.84
C PHE A 108 6.74 17.91 -10.28
N ALA A 109 6.00 17.36 -11.24
CA ALA A 109 6.29 17.49 -12.67
C ALA A 109 6.18 18.96 -13.13
N VAL A 110 5.11 19.67 -12.74
CA VAL A 110 4.93 21.10 -13.04
C VAL A 110 6.06 21.93 -12.40
N PHE A 111 6.41 21.66 -11.14
CA PHE A 111 7.53 22.32 -10.47
C PHE A 111 8.88 22.05 -11.14
N GLY A 112 9.08 20.83 -11.64
CA GLY A 112 10.29 20.45 -12.38
C GLY A 112 10.42 21.13 -13.74
N ILE A 113 9.32 21.24 -14.46
CA ILE A 113 9.23 21.99 -15.72
C ILE A 113 9.53 23.48 -15.46
N MET A 114 8.93 24.07 -14.43
CA MET A 114 9.11 25.48 -14.08
C MET A 114 10.55 25.81 -13.65
N ASN A 115 11.25 24.87 -13.00
CA ASN A 115 12.64 25.06 -12.57
C ASN A 115 13.70 24.52 -13.56
N ARG A 116 13.31 24.06 -14.76
CA ARG A 116 14.20 23.38 -15.74
C ARG A 116 15.10 22.29 -15.14
N LYS A 117 14.71 21.66 -14.03
CA LYS A 117 15.49 20.58 -13.41
C LYS A 117 15.03 19.26 -13.99
N ARG A 118 15.97 18.44 -14.49
CA ARG A 118 15.71 17.03 -14.82
C ARG A 118 15.45 16.26 -13.53
N ILE A 119 14.17 16.12 -13.16
CA ILE A 119 13.72 15.31 -12.02
C ILE A 119 13.58 13.82 -12.43
N GLY A 120 14.45 13.32 -13.30
CA GLY A 120 14.44 11.93 -13.72
C GLY A 120 15.02 11.04 -12.62
N GLY A 121 14.21 10.12 -12.06
CA GLY A 121 14.73 8.94 -11.37
C GLY A 121 14.51 8.84 -9.85
N LYS A 122 13.84 9.79 -9.20
CA LYS A 122 13.45 9.60 -7.78
C LYS A 122 12.17 8.76 -7.70
N LYS A 123 12.31 7.49 -7.29
CA LYS A 123 11.17 6.64 -6.90
C LYS A 123 10.51 7.27 -5.66
N PHE A 124 9.28 7.76 -5.83
CA PHE A 124 8.52 8.32 -4.72
C PHE A 124 7.93 7.17 -3.88
N PRO A 125 8.12 7.16 -2.55
CA PRO A 125 7.47 6.17 -1.70
C PRO A 125 5.96 6.46 -1.69
N PHE A 126 5.18 5.51 -2.18
CA PHE A 126 3.72 5.60 -2.27
C PHE A 126 3.06 5.37 -0.89
N LEU A 127 3.65 4.52 -0.06
CA LEU A 127 3.18 4.15 1.28
C LEU A 127 2.80 5.32 2.22
N PRO A 128 3.59 6.41 2.36
CA PRO A 128 3.20 7.53 3.21
C PRO A 128 1.91 8.22 2.74
N PHE A 129 1.55 8.13 1.46
CA PHE A 129 0.29 8.66 0.94
C PHE A 129 -0.93 7.79 1.27
N LEU A 130 -0.72 6.55 1.74
CA LEU A 130 -1.82 5.70 2.22
C LEU A 130 -2.18 5.99 3.67
N LEU A 131 -1.29 6.61 4.46
CA LEU A 131 -1.57 6.92 5.88
C LEU A 131 -2.84 7.75 6.08
N PRO A 132 -3.09 8.84 5.35
CA PRO A 132 -4.31 9.64 5.51
C PRO A 132 -5.57 8.82 5.21
N ALA A 133 -5.49 7.96 4.19
CA ALA A 133 -6.60 7.09 3.80
C ALA A 133 -6.87 5.99 4.82
N GLY A 134 -5.82 5.37 5.37
CA GLY A 134 -5.93 4.38 6.43
C GLY A 134 -6.49 4.98 7.73
N LEU A 135 -6.05 6.18 8.10
CA LEU A 135 -6.60 6.96 9.21
C LEU A 135 -8.08 7.27 9.00
N TRP A 136 -8.45 7.74 7.80
CA TRP A 136 -9.84 8.03 7.47
C TRP A 136 -10.74 6.79 7.58
N LEU A 137 -10.29 5.66 7.04
CA LEU A 137 -11.01 4.39 7.12
C LEU A 137 -11.20 3.91 8.56
N ALA A 138 -10.16 4.06 9.39
CA ALA A 138 -10.25 3.70 10.80
C ALA A 138 -11.18 4.62 11.58
N LEU A 139 -11.19 5.93 11.29
CA LEU A 139 -12.04 6.90 11.97
C LEU A 139 -13.51 6.80 11.55
N TRP A 140 -13.78 6.51 10.26
CA TRP A 140 -15.16 6.41 9.75
C TRP A 140 -15.90 5.15 10.22
N GLN A 141 -15.18 4.14 10.72
CA GLN A 141 -15.77 2.87 11.21
C GLN A 141 -15.75 2.73 12.74
N MET A 142 -15.38 3.79 13.47
CA MET A 142 -15.60 3.91 14.92
C MET A 142 -16.97 4.54 15.18
#